data_AF-A0A0D8J834-F1
#
_entry.id   AF-A0A0D8J834-F1
#
_cell.length_a   1.000
_cell.length_b   1.000
_cell.length_c   1.000
_cell.angle_alpha   90.00
_cell.angle_beta   90.00
_cell.angle_gamma   90.00
#
_symmetry.space_group_name_H-M   'P 1'
#
loop_
_entity.id
_entity.type
_entity.pdbx_description
1 polymer ?
#
loop_
_entity_poly.entity_id
_entity_poly.type
_entity_poly.pdbx_seq_one_letter_code
_entity_poly.pdbx_strand_id
1 'polypeptide(L)'
;MKCKSVHNKLIFFLEKELPVSEMEQVQKHLDECSECARFTAEMKNTLQILDNDKVNDENPFFYTRVKERIAKQAEEQPAVRPVLVRILQPVAFSILLLLGVYGGFKLGQAPKANIAGSGFTEQEVIPYWNELEAEPIEAFLMK
;
A
#
# COMPACT_ATOMS: atom_id res chain seq x y z
N MET A 1 -33.69 37.62 3.69
CA MET A 1 -33.27 36.65 2.64
C MET A 1 -34.45 36.35 1.72
N LYS A 2 -34.23 35.72 0.56
CA LYS A 2 -35.32 35.20 -0.28
C LYS A 2 -35.81 33.86 0.30
N CYS A 3 -37.13 33.62 0.32
CA CYS A 3 -37.72 32.38 0.89
C CYS A 3 -37.09 31.11 0.29
N LYS A 4 -36.87 31.07 -1.03
CA LYS A 4 -36.20 29.96 -1.72
C LYS A 4 -34.81 29.65 -1.16
N SER A 5 -34.05 30.68 -0.80
CA SER A 5 -32.72 30.50 -0.23
C SER A 5 -32.77 29.95 1.20
N VAL A 6 -33.80 30.31 1.96
CA VAL A 6 -33.99 29.81 3.32
C VAL A 6 -34.44 28.35 3.29
N HIS A 7 -35.36 27.99 2.39
CA HIS A 7 -35.79 26.60 2.22
C HIS A 7 -34.62 25.65 1.94
N ASN A 8 -33.68 26.05 1.07
CA ASN A 8 -32.48 25.25 0.78
C ASN A 8 -31.52 25.11 1.97
N LYS A 9 -31.53 26.09 2.88
CA LYS A 9 -30.64 26.14 4.04
C LYS A 9 -31.29 25.61 5.32
N LEU A 10 -32.57 25.22 5.26
CA LEU A 10 -33.37 24.96 6.44
C LEU A 10 -32.94 23.69 7.18
N ILE A 11 -32.51 22.66 6.46
CA ILE A 11 -31.97 21.44 7.07
C ILE A 11 -30.71 21.73 7.88
N PHE A 12 -29.76 22.44 7.28
CA PHE A 12 -28.52 22.85 7.93
C PHE A 12 -28.76 23.80 9.11
N PHE A 13 -29.82 24.62 9.05
CA PHE A 13 -30.24 25.45 10.17
C PHE A 13 -30.77 24.61 11.34
N LEU A 14 -31.62 23.62 11.08
CA LEU A 14 -32.17 22.72 12.12
C LEU A 14 -31.08 21.85 12.77
N GLU A 15 -30.11 21.40 11.98
CA GLU A 15 -28.97 20.58 12.44
C GLU A 15 -27.81 21.41 13.01
N LYS A 16 -27.91 22.75 12.96
CA LYS A 16 -26.89 23.71 13.43
C LYS A 16 -25.54 23.58 12.71
N GLU A 17 -25.57 23.26 11.43
CA GLU A 17 -24.38 23.12 10.57
C GLU A 17 -24.04 24.40 9.77
N LEU A 18 -24.84 25.46 9.91
CA LEU A 18 -24.57 26.73 9.24
C LEU A 18 -23.57 27.60 10.04
N PRO A 19 -22.77 28.43 9.36
CA PRO A 19 -21.99 29.48 10.01
C PRO A 19 -22.87 30.41 10.84
N VAL A 20 -22.35 30.93 11.96
CA VAL A 20 -23.08 31.79 12.91
C VAL A 20 -23.77 32.98 12.22
N SER A 21 -23.09 33.61 11.26
CA SER A 21 -23.63 34.74 10.50
C SER A 21 -24.83 34.36 9.61
N GLU A 22 -24.89 33.13 9.12
CA GLU A 22 -26.00 32.63 8.31
C GLU A 22 -27.16 32.14 9.19
N MET A 23 -26.84 31.54 10.35
CA MET A 23 -27.85 31.16 11.35
C MET A 23 -28.69 32.37 11.78
N GLU A 24 -28.06 33.51 12.06
CA GLU A 24 -28.77 34.74 12.41
C GLU A 24 -29.64 35.28 11.27
N GLN A 25 -29.17 35.20 10.02
CA GLN A 25 -29.93 35.67 8.86
C GLN A 25 -31.17 34.80 8.58
N VAL A 26 -31.03 33.48 8.76
CA VAL A 26 -32.15 32.54 8.65
C VAL A 26 -33.15 32.79 9.79
N GLN A 27 -32.67 32.92 11.04
CA GLN A 27 -33.53 33.21 12.19
C GLN A 27 -34.36 34.49 11.98
N LYS A 28 -33.72 35.59 11.57
CA LYS A 28 -34.43 36.84 11.28
C LYS A 28 -35.52 36.66 10.22
N HIS A 29 -35.25 35.86 9.18
CA HIS A 29 -36.24 35.60 8.15
C HIS A 29 -37.42 34.75 8.64
N LEU A 30 -37.18 33.81 9.55
CA LEU A 30 -38.24 33.01 10.17
C LEU A 30 -39.12 33.86 11.09
N ASP A 31 -38.55 34.86 11.76
CA ASP A 31 -39.31 35.81 12.59
C ASP A 31 -40.19 36.75 11.74
N GLU A 32 -39.77 37.05 10.51
CA GLU A 32 -40.49 37.94 9.58
C GLU A 32 -41.49 37.22 8.65
N CYS A 33 -41.26 35.94 8.32
CA CYS A 33 -42.04 35.20 7.32
C CYS A 33 -42.79 34.00 7.92
N SER A 34 -44.11 34.16 8.10
CA SER A 34 -44.99 33.12 8.65
C SER A 34 -45.00 31.82 7.84
N GLU A 35 -44.91 31.89 6.51
CA GLU A 35 -44.87 30.70 5.65
C GLU A 35 -43.60 29.88 5.88
N CYS A 36 -42.44 30.54 5.93
CA CYS A 36 -41.18 29.86 6.20
C CYS A 36 -41.14 29.30 7.63
N ALA A 37 -41.68 30.03 8.60
CA ALA A 37 -41.80 29.57 9.99
C ALA A 37 -42.66 28.30 10.10
N ARG A 38 -43.83 28.28 9.45
CA ARG A 38 -44.72 27.11 9.42
C ARG A 38 -44.04 25.91 8.78
N PHE A 39 -43.40 26.10 7.62
CA PHE A 39 -42.66 25.05 6.93
C PHE A 39 -41.53 24.47 7.80
N THR A 40 -40.81 25.33 8.54
CA THR A 40 -39.77 24.91 9.49
C THR A 40 -40.33 24.07 10.64
N ALA A 41 -41.50 24.45 11.17
CA ALA A 41 -42.16 23.70 12.22
C ALA A 41 -42.64 22.32 11.73
N GLU A 42 -43.25 22.25 10.54
CA GLU A 42 -43.67 20.99 9.91
C GLU A 42 -42.47 20.04 9.68
N MET A 43 -41.37 20.58 9.17
CA MET A 43 -40.13 19.82 8.95
C MET A 43 -39.52 19.32 10.26
N LYS A 44 -39.44 20.17 11.29
CA LYS A 44 -38.96 19.78 12.62
C LYS A 44 -39.80 18.66 13.22
N ASN A 45 -41.13 18.76 13.14
CA ASN A 45 -42.03 17.72 13.63
C ASN A 45 -41.81 16.38 12.90
N THR A 46 -41.59 16.43 11.58
CA THR A 46 -41.32 15.23 10.78
C THR A 46 -40.02 14.56 11.19
N LEU A 47 -38.96 15.33 11.42
CA LEU A 47 -37.67 14.82 11.89
C LEU A 47 -37.75 14.23 13.30
N GLN A 48 -38.55 14.82 14.19
CA GLN A 48 -38.74 14.30 15.55
C GLN A 48 -39.40 12.91 15.59
N ILE A 49 -40.26 12.57 14.61
CA ILE A 49 -40.84 11.23 14.52
C ILE A 49 -39.72 10.19 14.32
N LEU A 50 -38.74 10.50 13.46
CA LEU A 50 -37.59 9.62 13.21
C LEU A 50 -36.68 9.48 14.43
N ASP A 51 -36.56 10.53 15.25
CA ASP A 51 -35.79 10.47 16.50
C ASP A 51 -36.47 9.59 17.56
N ASN A 52 -37.80 9.53 17.60
CA ASN A 52 -38.53 8.68 18.54
C ASN A 52 -38.47 7.19 18.17
N ASP A 53 -38.31 6.88 16.88
CA ASP A 53 -38.13 5.51 16.38
C ASP A 53 -36.68 4.99 16.52
N LYS A 54 -35.76 5.80 17.08
CA LYS A 54 -34.42 5.30 17.42
C LYS A 54 -34.55 4.21 18.48
N VAL A 55 -34.28 2.98 18.04
CA VAL A 55 -34.12 1.82 18.90
C VAL A 55 -32.98 2.10 19.87
N ASN A 56 -33.32 2.41 21.12
CA ASN A 56 -32.40 2.57 22.25
C ASN A 56 -31.91 1.22 22.80
N ASP A 57 -32.09 0.12 22.07
CA ASP A 57 -31.55 -1.18 22.46
C ASP A 57 -30.05 -1.19 22.14
N GLU A 58 -29.30 -0.47 22.97
CA GLU A 58 -27.85 -0.48 22.97
C GLU A 58 -27.40 -1.90 23.34
N ASN A 59 -27.10 -2.69 22.30
CA ASN A 59 -26.54 -4.03 22.47
C ASN A 59 -25.34 -3.93 23.44
N PRO A 60 -25.41 -4.57 24.63
CA PRO A 60 -24.41 -4.39 25.70
C PRO A 60 -22.97 -4.70 25.28
N PHE A 61 -22.79 -5.47 24.20
CA PHE A 61 -21.49 -5.89 23.69
C PHE A 61 -21.03 -5.09 22.47
N PHE A 62 -21.83 -4.16 21.94
CA PHE A 62 -21.47 -3.39 20.76
C PHE A 62 -20.19 -2.58 20.99
N TYR A 63 -20.16 -1.81 22.09
CA TYR A 63 -18.99 -1.01 22.44
C TYR A 63 -17.73 -1.87 22.63
N THR A 64 -17.85 -2.99 23.35
CA THR A 64 -16.74 -3.92 23.57
C THR A 64 -16.21 -4.50 22.26
N ARG A 65 -17.09 -4.99 21.38
CA ARG A 65 -16.69 -5.54 20.07
C ARG A 65 -16.03 -4.50 19.17
N VAL A 66 -16.52 -3.27 19.17
CA VAL A 66 -15.94 -2.17 18.38
C VAL A 66 -14.56 -1.81 18.94
N LYS A 67 -14.44 -1.66 20.26
CA LYS A 67 -13.17 -1.37 20.94
C LYS A 67 -12.12 -2.44 20.65
N GLU A 68 -12.51 -3.72 20.74
CA GLU A 68 -11.62 -4.84 20.41
C GLU A 68 -11.19 -4.83 18.94
N ARG A 69 -12.09 -4.53 18.01
CA ARG A 69 -11.76 -4.43 16.58
C ARG A 69 -10.74 -3.34 16.31
N ILE A 70 -10.91 -2.16 16.92
CA ILE A 70 -9.97 -1.04 16.77
C ILE A 70 -8.61 -1.38 17.40
N ALA A 71 -8.62 -1.99 18.59
CA ALA A 71 -7.39 -2.41 19.27
C ALA A 71 -6.62 -3.45 18.45
N LYS A 72 -7.30 -4.48 17.92
CA LYS A 72 -6.68 -5.47 17.03
C LYS A 72 -6.11 -4.85 15.77
N GLN A 73 -6.82 -3.90 15.14
CA GLN A 73 -6.29 -3.22 13.95
C GLN A 73 -5.06 -2.35 14.26
N ALA A 74 -4.95 -1.83 15.49
CA ALA A 74 -3.75 -1.12 15.96
C ALA A 74 -2.59 -2.08 16.31
N GLU A 75 -2.87 -3.28 16.80
CA GLU A 75 -1.88 -4.32 17.13
C GLU A 75 -1.43 -5.15 15.91
N GLU A 76 -2.29 -5.33 14.91
CA GLU A 76 -2.00 -6.03 13.65
C GLU A 76 -1.21 -5.18 12.66
N GLN A 77 -1.05 -3.88 12.92
CA GLN A 77 0.12 -3.19 12.38
C GLN A 77 1.32 -3.82 13.06
N PRO A 78 2.20 -4.55 12.34
CA PRO A 78 3.35 -5.17 12.98
C PRO A 78 4.17 -4.05 13.60
N ALA A 79 4.02 -3.89 14.91
CA ALA A 79 4.73 -2.93 15.73
C ALA A 79 6.20 -3.23 15.51
N VAL A 80 6.81 -2.47 14.60
CA VAL A 80 8.21 -2.55 14.20
C VAL A 80 8.66 -4.00 13.98
N ARG A 81 8.48 -4.54 12.76
CA ARG A 81 9.54 -5.43 12.25
C ARG A 81 10.82 -4.62 12.43
N PRO A 82 11.73 -5.01 13.35
CA PRO A 82 12.85 -4.15 13.69
C PRO A 82 13.58 -3.87 12.37
N VAL A 83 13.76 -2.60 12.05
CA VAL A 83 14.45 -2.16 10.83
C VAL A 83 15.78 -2.90 10.68
N LEU A 84 16.38 -3.28 11.81
CA LEU A 84 17.50 -4.20 11.96
C LEU A 84 17.32 -5.51 11.18
N VAL A 85 16.23 -6.26 11.34
CA VAL A 85 16.00 -7.54 10.63
C VAL A 85 15.75 -7.33 9.14
N ARG A 86 15.12 -6.20 8.76
CA ARG A 86 14.88 -5.84 7.35
C ARG A 86 16.19 -5.51 6.59
N ILE A 87 17.21 -4.99 7.28
CA ILE A 87 18.51 -4.65 6.69
C ILE A 87 19.52 -5.79 6.86
N LEU A 88 19.51 -6.49 7.99
CA LEU A 88 20.47 -7.54 8.30
C LEU A 88 20.34 -8.73 7.34
N GLN A 89 19.12 -9.08 6.94
CA GLN A 89 18.88 -10.18 6.02
C GLN A 89 19.53 -9.97 4.63
N PRO A 90 19.29 -8.86 3.89
CA PRO A 90 19.96 -8.64 2.61
C PRO A 90 21.48 -8.45 2.75
N VAL A 91 21.93 -7.78 3.83
CA VAL A 91 23.38 -7.58 4.07
C VAL A 91 24.11 -8.91 4.29
N ALA A 92 23.53 -9.84 5.04
CA ALA A 92 24.12 -11.16 5.26
C ALA A 92 24.27 -11.94 3.95
N PHE A 93 23.25 -11.91 3.07
CA PHE A 93 23.33 -12.54 1.75
C PHE A 93 24.38 -11.89 0.86
N SER A 94 24.48 -10.55 0.85
CA SER A 94 25.52 -9.84 0.09
C SER A 94 26.93 -10.19 0.56
N ILE A 95 27.16 -10.26 1.88
CA ILE A 95 28.46 -10.65 2.45
C ILE A 95 28.80 -12.10 2.06
N LEU A 96 27.84 -13.01 2.15
CA LEU A 96 28.05 -14.42 1.80
C LEU A 96 28.38 -14.59 0.31
N LEU A 97 27.74 -13.81 -0.57
CA LEU A 97 28.07 -13.79 -1.99
C LEU A 97 29.50 -13.28 -2.24
N LEU A 98 29.89 -12.18 -1.60
CA LEU A 98 31.23 -11.62 -1.74
C LEU A 98 32.31 -12.60 -1.24
N LEU A 99 32.07 -13.26 -0.10
CA LEU A 99 32.96 -14.30 0.42
C LEU A 99 33.04 -15.50 -0.52
N GLY A 100 31.92 -15.92 -1.11
CA GLY A 100 31.89 -16.99 -2.11
C GLY A 100 32.69 -16.65 -3.36
N VAL A 101 32.49 -15.46 -3.92
CA VAL A 101 33.23 -14.99 -5.11
C VAL A 101 34.72 -14.82 -4.81
N TYR A 102 35.07 -14.18 -3.69
CA TYR A 102 36.46 -13.99 -3.28
C TYR A 102 37.16 -15.32 -2.97
N GLY A 103 36.47 -16.22 -2.26
CA GLY A 103 36.94 -17.56 -1.96
C GLY A 103 37.18 -18.36 -3.23
N GLY A 104 36.21 -18.35 -4.15
CA GLY A 104 36.33 -18.97 -5.47
C GLY A 104 37.48 -18.39 -6.29
N PHE A 105 37.65 -17.08 -6.28
CA PHE A 105 38.77 -16.41 -6.97
C PHE A 105 40.13 -16.82 -6.41
N LYS A 106 40.26 -16.92 -5.07
CA LYS A 106 41.50 -17.32 -4.42
C LYS A 106 41.80 -18.81 -4.60
N LEU A 107 40.79 -19.68 -4.58
CA LEU A 107 40.96 -21.12 -4.85
C LEU A 107 41.25 -21.39 -6.33
N GLY A 108 40.65 -20.61 -7.24
CA GLY A 108 40.87 -20.71 -8.68
C GLY A 108 42.24 -20.20 -9.13
N GLN A 109 42.91 -19.39 -8.31
CA GLN A 109 44.33 -19.13 -8.47
C GLN A 109 45.12 -20.35 -7.97
N ALA A 110 45.22 -21.37 -8.83
CA ALA A 110 46.28 -22.36 -8.67
C ALA A 110 47.60 -21.60 -8.51
N PRO A 111 48.48 -22.00 -7.56
CA PRO A 111 49.79 -21.37 -7.46
C PRO A 111 50.43 -21.45 -8.84
N LYS A 112 50.83 -20.29 -9.38
CA LYS A 112 51.78 -20.25 -10.50
C LYS A 112 53.08 -20.80 -9.94
N ALA A 113 53.18 -22.13 -9.85
CA ALA A 113 54.44 -22.80 -9.80
C ALA A 113 55.19 -22.28 -11.01
N ASN A 114 56.33 -21.64 -10.77
CA ASN A 114 57.27 -21.25 -11.81
C ASN A 114 57.80 -22.55 -12.43
N ILE A 115 56.98 -23.20 -13.27
CA ILE A 115 57.43 -24.20 -14.21
C ILE A 115 57.77 -23.40 -15.44
N ALA A 116 59.08 -23.16 -15.59
CA ALA A 116 59.64 -22.71 -16.84
C ALA A 116 59.19 -23.68 -17.94
N GLY A 117 58.51 -23.15 -18.96
CA GLY A 117 58.22 -23.87 -20.19
C GLY A 117 56.72 -24.02 -20.50
N SER A 118 56.39 -23.66 -21.73
CA SER A 118 55.13 -23.86 -22.48
C SER A 118 53.89 -23.10 -21.98
N GLY A 119 53.48 -22.14 -22.80
CA GLY A 119 52.14 -21.56 -22.74
C GLY A 119 51.10 -22.59 -23.13
N PHE A 120 50.10 -22.77 -22.27
CA PHE A 120 48.92 -23.57 -22.57
C PHE A 120 47.80 -22.61 -22.96
N THR A 121 47.61 -22.47 -24.28
CA THR A 121 46.37 -21.99 -24.89
C THR A 121 45.25 -22.97 -24.57
N GLU A 122 44.02 -22.45 -24.42
CA GLU A 122 42.74 -23.14 -24.15
C GLU A 122 42.34 -24.25 -25.14
N GLN A 123 43.26 -24.78 -25.95
CA GLN A 123 42.98 -25.64 -27.11
C GLN A 123 42.88 -27.15 -26.79
N GLU A 124 43.04 -27.60 -25.55
CA GLU A 124 43.02 -29.04 -25.23
C GLU A 124 41.72 -29.53 -24.57
N VAL A 125 40.62 -28.78 -24.71
CA VAL A 125 39.31 -29.23 -24.24
C VAL A 125 38.54 -29.88 -25.40
N ILE A 126 38.84 -31.17 -25.59
CA ILE A 126 38.04 -32.20 -26.29
C ILE A 126 38.29 -32.35 -27.81
N PRO A 127 39.15 -33.30 -28.23
CA PRO A 127 39.44 -33.56 -29.66
C PRO A 127 38.28 -34.25 -30.43
N TYR A 128 37.19 -34.62 -29.75
CA TYR A 128 36.06 -35.33 -30.35
C TYR A 128 34.95 -34.43 -30.93
N TRP A 129 35.04 -33.11 -30.75
CA TRP A 129 34.02 -32.18 -31.25
C TRP A 129 34.37 -31.54 -32.60
N ASN A 130 35.62 -31.65 -33.07
CA ASN A 130 36.06 -31.03 -34.31
C ASN A 130 36.25 -32.03 -35.46
N GLU A 131 35.20 -32.80 -35.78
CA GLU A 131 35.23 -33.64 -36.98
C GLU A 131 35.30 -32.83 -38.30
N LEU A 132 34.98 -31.52 -38.25
CA LEU A 132 35.14 -30.62 -39.40
C LEU A 132 36.60 -30.39 -39.81
N GLU A 133 37.55 -30.61 -38.89
CA GLU A 133 38.98 -30.52 -39.16
C GLU A 133 39.58 -31.88 -39.54
N ALA A 134 38.95 -32.98 -39.12
CA ALA A 134 39.36 -34.34 -39.45
C ALA A 134 38.97 -34.75 -40.89
N GLU A 135 37.83 -34.27 -41.40
CA GLU A 135 37.41 -34.44 -42.80
C GLU A 135 37.17 -33.08 -43.47
N PRO A 136 38.13 -32.55 -44.27
CA PRO A 136 37.90 -31.30 -44.98
C PRO A 136 36.76 -31.46 -45.99
N ILE A 137 35.90 -30.45 -46.09
CA ILE A 137 34.71 -30.39 -46.99
C ILE A 137 35.04 -30.77 -48.45
N GLU A 138 36.29 -30.58 -48.86
CA GLU A 138 36.82 -30.98 -50.15
C GLU A 138 36.68 -32.49 -50.44
N ALA A 139 36.84 -33.35 -49.42
CA ALA A 139 36.67 -34.80 -49.54
C ALA A 139 35.20 -35.22 -49.75
N PHE A 140 34.25 -34.43 -49.23
CA PHE A 140 32.81 -34.66 -49.42
C PHE A 140 32.34 -34.23 -50.82
N LEU A 141 32.97 -33.21 -51.42
CA LEU A 141 32.60 -32.66 -52.72
C LEU A 141 33.19 -33.41 -53.93
N MET A 142 34.11 -34.35 -53.71
CA MET A 142 34.73 -35.17 -54.77
C MET A 142 34.13 -36.59 -54.92
N LYS A 143 32.97 -36.86 -54.32
CA LYS A 143 32.26 -38.15 -54.45
C LYS A 143 30.92 -38.03 -55.15
#